data_AF-A0A0F7ZHT9-F1
#
_entry.id   AF-A0A0F7ZHT9-F1
#
_cell.length_a   1.000
_cell.length_b   1.000
_cell.length_c   1.000
_cell.angle_alpha   90.00
_cell.angle_beta   90.00
_cell.angle_gamma   90.00
#
_symmetry.space_group_name_H-M   'P 1'
#
loop_
_entity.id
_entity.type
_entity.pdbx_description
1 polymer ?
#
loop_
_entity_poly.entity_id
_entity_poly.type
_entity_poly.pdbx_seq_one_letter_code
_entity_poly.pdbx_strand_id
1 'polypeptide(L)'
;MNRRRRCQRGRGPIRVFQANVRKSPECHDVALHLAAASGFEIVALQEPWTMVRDGRCLTKTSPSFDTYCPVQTWSGEDSSTRPRVMTYVRRDNNLHTEQRNPIPSRDLLLQEVNDMTVINFYRNGPDALEALFTLQIPQKTLVVGDFNARHHSWQPGADNYQQGADISDWASRNSLRLINEPGEPTHEAGNTIDLAFCTVAGSEATVEEHLYTGSDHYTLACVVPGPAAPPLRPTKYKTTSEQERKRFGELVAQWAPRLPAVAETADEVDGLAQALKDMLQAALSASGRKGGKAEQCCSH
;
A
#
# COMPACT_ATOMS: atom_id res chain seq x y z
N MET A 1 -37.18 -6.84 10.47
CA MET A 1 -36.17 -5.96 9.82
C MET A 1 -34.87 -6.72 9.66
N ASN A 2 -34.65 -7.33 8.49
CA ASN A 2 -33.45 -8.12 8.21
C ASN A 2 -32.29 -7.20 7.80
N ARG A 3 -31.34 -6.96 8.71
CA ARG A 3 -30.03 -6.41 8.35
C ARG A 3 -29.30 -7.46 7.51
N ARG A 4 -29.31 -7.28 6.18
CA ARG A 4 -28.37 -7.96 5.28
C ARG A 4 -26.95 -7.67 5.80
N ARG A 5 -26.27 -8.69 6.33
CA ARG A 5 -24.82 -8.63 6.55
C ARG A 5 -24.18 -8.40 5.20
N ARG A 6 -23.75 -7.16 4.96
CA ARG A 6 -22.96 -6.76 3.79
C ARG A 6 -21.72 -7.66 3.81
N CYS A 7 -21.58 -8.55 2.85
CA CYS A 7 -20.30 -9.19 2.58
C CYS A 7 -19.30 -8.05 2.37
N GLN A 8 -18.33 -7.92 3.28
CA GLN A 8 -17.13 -7.14 3.00
C GLN A 8 -16.50 -7.81 1.77
N ARG A 9 -16.69 -7.21 0.58
CA ARG A 9 -15.79 -7.47 -0.54
C ARG A 9 -14.40 -7.21 0.03
N GLY A 10 -13.47 -8.16 -0.13
CA GLY A 10 -12.10 -7.97 0.31
C GLY A 10 -11.62 -6.62 -0.20
N ARG A 11 -11.15 -5.75 0.70
CA ARG A 11 -10.61 -4.45 0.30
C ARG A 11 -9.45 -4.73 -0.64
N GLY A 12 -9.53 -4.21 -1.86
CA GLY A 12 -8.45 -4.33 -2.85
C GLY A 12 -7.18 -3.65 -2.35
N PRO A 13 -6.10 -3.68 -3.14
CA PRO A 13 -4.90 -2.89 -2.83
C PRO A 13 -5.25 -1.41 -2.67
N ILE A 14 -4.52 -0.72 -1.78
CA ILE A 14 -4.54 0.74 -1.72
C ILE A 14 -3.40 1.24 -2.58
N ARG A 15 -3.72 2.06 -3.58
CA ARG A 15 -2.75 2.70 -4.46
C ARG A 15 -2.59 4.16 -4.09
N VAL A 16 -1.34 4.59 -3.94
CA VAL A 16 -0.97 5.96 -3.59
C VAL A 16 -0.17 6.57 -4.73
N PHE A 17 -0.65 7.70 -5.24
CA PHE A 17 0.05 8.54 -6.21
C PHE A 17 0.94 9.50 -5.43
N GLN A 18 2.25 9.39 -5.55
CA GLN A 18 3.20 10.30 -4.92
C GLN A 18 3.85 11.20 -5.97
N ALA A 19 3.87 12.51 -5.73
CA ALA A 19 4.63 13.45 -6.55
C ALA A 19 4.99 14.74 -5.80
N ASN A 20 6.21 15.24 -6.00
CA ASN A 20 6.57 16.62 -5.68
C ASN A 20 6.19 17.52 -6.88
N VAL A 21 5.30 18.50 -6.66
CA VAL A 21 4.78 19.37 -7.72
C VAL A 21 5.42 20.76 -7.73
N ARG A 22 6.50 20.98 -6.96
CA ARG A 22 7.32 22.19 -6.96
C ARG A 22 6.57 23.50 -6.88
N LYS A 23 5.47 23.51 -6.12
CA LYS A 23 4.56 24.64 -5.96
C LYS A 23 3.96 25.13 -7.29
N SER A 24 4.05 24.36 -8.39
CA SER A 24 3.44 24.72 -9.68
C SER A 24 1.93 24.44 -9.63
N PRO A 25 1.08 25.43 -9.93
CA PRO A 25 -0.36 25.20 -10.00
C PRO A 25 -0.74 24.24 -11.13
N GLU A 26 -0.01 24.26 -12.25
CA GLU A 26 -0.23 23.39 -13.40
C GLU A 26 0.11 21.93 -13.06
N CYS A 27 1.31 21.67 -12.52
CA CYS A 27 1.73 20.32 -12.14
C CYS A 27 0.80 19.73 -11.07
N HIS A 28 0.32 20.57 -10.15
CA HIS A 28 -0.65 20.18 -9.13
C HIS A 28 -1.99 19.76 -9.74
N ASP A 29 -2.53 20.53 -10.69
CA ASP A 29 -3.77 20.17 -11.38
C ASP A 29 -3.61 18.87 -12.20
N VAL A 30 -2.48 18.72 -12.91
CA VAL A 30 -2.17 17.51 -13.69
C VAL A 30 -2.07 16.29 -12.77
N ALA A 31 -1.40 16.39 -11.63
CA ALA A 31 -1.30 15.30 -10.66
C ALA A 31 -2.67 14.82 -10.19
N LEU A 32 -3.56 15.75 -9.80
CA LEU A 32 -4.92 15.41 -9.38
C LEU A 32 -5.75 14.80 -10.52
N HIS A 33 -5.58 15.29 -11.75
CA HIS A 33 -6.27 14.75 -12.92
C HIS A 33 -5.82 13.32 -13.26
N LEU A 34 -4.51 13.09 -13.36
CA LEU A 34 -3.94 11.78 -13.66
C LEU A 34 -4.26 10.76 -12.58
N ALA A 35 -4.13 11.14 -11.30
CA ALA A 35 -4.51 10.27 -10.19
C ALA A 35 -6.00 9.91 -10.24
N ALA A 36 -6.88 10.88 -10.55
CA ALA A 36 -8.31 10.64 -10.71
C ALA A 36 -8.59 9.63 -11.82
N ALA A 37 -8.02 9.85 -13.01
CA ALA A 37 -8.20 9.06 -14.21
C ALA A 37 -7.67 7.62 -14.06
N SER A 38 -6.52 7.45 -13.41
CA SER A 38 -5.89 6.14 -13.17
C SER A 38 -6.45 5.39 -11.95
N GLY A 39 -7.40 6.01 -11.24
CA GLY A 39 -8.15 5.37 -10.17
C GLY A 39 -7.42 5.26 -8.82
N PHE A 40 -6.35 6.02 -8.58
CA PHE A 40 -5.61 6.00 -7.30
C PHE A 40 -6.49 6.37 -6.11
N GLU A 41 -6.40 5.63 -5.00
CA GLU A 41 -7.18 5.90 -3.80
C GLU A 41 -6.67 7.12 -3.03
N ILE A 42 -5.36 7.36 -3.05
CA ILE A 42 -4.71 8.44 -2.31
C ILE A 42 -3.73 9.17 -3.22
N VAL A 43 -3.62 10.49 -3.07
CA VAL A 43 -2.58 11.32 -3.69
C VAL A 43 -1.79 12.00 -2.56
N ALA A 44 -0.49 11.77 -2.50
CA ALA A 44 0.43 12.38 -1.55
C ALA A 44 1.33 13.36 -2.30
N LEU A 45 1.02 14.65 -2.21
CA LEU A 45 1.78 15.70 -2.89
C LEU A 45 2.74 16.41 -1.94
N GLN A 46 3.97 16.62 -2.41
CA GLN A 46 4.98 17.47 -1.79
C GLN A 46 5.07 18.79 -2.55
N GLU A 47 5.44 19.86 -1.83
CA GLU A 47 5.45 21.24 -2.31
C GLU A 47 4.16 21.64 -3.06
N PRO A 48 2.97 21.50 -2.43
CA PRO A 48 1.73 21.83 -3.10
C PRO A 48 1.66 23.33 -3.43
N TRP A 49 1.10 23.66 -4.59
CA TRP A 49 0.73 25.06 -4.87
C TRP A 49 -0.29 25.55 -3.85
N THR A 50 -0.02 26.72 -3.26
CA THR A 50 -0.90 27.41 -2.32
C THR A 50 -0.87 28.91 -2.54
N MET A 51 -1.97 29.57 -2.20
CA MET A 51 -2.13 31.03 -2.31
C MET A 51 -2.91 31.57 -1.10
N VAL A 52 -2.69 32.85 -0.79
CA VAL A 52 -3.59 33.61 0.09
C VAL A 52 -4.26 34.68 -0.76
N ARG A 53 -5.60 34.72 -0.76
CA ARG A 53 -6.38 35.72 -1.50
C ARG A 53 -7.59 36.14 -0.66
N ASP A 54 -7.75 37.45 -0.47
CA ASP A 54 -8.84 38.05 0.33
C ASP A 54 -8.93 37.43 1.75
N GLY A 55 -7.78 37.21 2.39
CA GLY A 55 -7.71 36.58 3.72
C GLY A 55 -8.02 35.08 3.75
N ARG A 56 -8.22 34.43 2.59
CA ARG A 56 -8.51 32.99 2.49
C ARG A 56 -7.29 32.22 2.01
N CYS A 57 -7.07 31.07 2.64
CA CYS A 57 -6.07 30.07 2.29
C CYS A 57 -6.60 29.21 1.13
N LEU A 58 -5.91 29.22 -0.02
CA LEU A 58 -6.32 28.54 -1.24
C LEU A 58 -5.28 27.49 -1.67
N THR A 59 -5.79 26.39 -2.22
CA THR A 59 -5.02 25.32 -2.85
C THR A 59 -5.83 24.74 -4.02
N LYS A 60 -5.24 23.80 -4.77
CA LYS A 60 -5.96 23.05 -5.79
C LYS A 60 -6.88 22.03 -5.13
N THR A 61 -8.05 21.85 -5.72
CA THR A 61 -9.05 20.87 -5.27
C THR A 61 -9.56 20.10 -6.47
N SER A 62 -10.12 18.91 -6.23
CA SER A 62 -10.66 18.04 -7.27
C SER A 62 -12.02 17.50 -6.85
N PRO A 63 -13.00 17.37 -7.77
CA PRO A 63 -14.28 16.74 -7.47
C PRO A 63 -14.13 15.25 -7.10
N SER A 64 -13.01 14.61 -7.45
CA SER A 64 -12.75 13.20 -7.16
C SER A 64 -12.18 12.94 -5.76
N PHE A 65 -11.67 13.97 -5.07
CA PHE A 65 -10.91 13.79 -3.83
C PHE A 65 -11.30 14.78 -2.73
N ASP A 66 -11.29 14.30 -1.49
CA ASP A 66 -11.25 15.13 -0.28
C ASP A 66 -9.82 15.57 0.00
N THR A 67 -9.64 16.83 0.42
CA THR A 67 -8.34 17.48 0.60
C THR A 67 -7.99 17.58 2.08
N TYR A 68 -6.80 17.11 2.44
CA TYR A 68 -6.26 17.14 3.80
C TYR A 68 -4.98 17.97 3.83
N CYS A 69 -4.88 18.82 4.85
CA CYS A 69 -3.79 19.77 5.01
C CYS A 69 -3.29 19.74 6.45
N PRO A 70 -1.97 19.72 6.70
CA PRO A 70 -1.45 19.70 8.07
C PRO A 70 -1.57 21.05 8.78
N VAL A 71 -1.76 22.13 8.03
CA VAL A 71 -1.87 23.50 8.56
C VAL A 71 -3.29 24.04 8.35
N GLN A 72 -3.89 24.60 9.40
CA GLN A 72 -5.25 25.16 9.34
C GLN A 72 -5.31 26.51 8.60
N THR A 73 -4.28 27.35 8.78
CA THR A 73 -4.20 28.69 8.18
C THR A 73 -2.76 29.05 7.87
N TRP A 74 -2.51 29.68 6.72
CA TRP A 74 -1.24 30.28 6.34
C TRP A 74 -1.44 31.73 5.91
N SER A 75 -0.43 32.57 6.09
CA SER A 75 -0.53 34.01 5.87
C SER A 75 0.55 34.53 4.93
N GLY A 76 0.19 35.59 4.19
CA GLY A 76 1.14 36.48 3.51
C GLY A 76 1.95 35.89 2.34
N GLU A 77 2.93 36.70 1.94
CA GLU A 77 3.98 36.35 0.96
C GLU A 77 5.03 35.39 1.56
N ASP A 78 5.13 35.33 2.89
CA ASP A 78 6.08 34.45 3.57
C ASP A 78 5.66 32.97 3.47
N SER A 79 6.48 32.20 2.76
CA SER A 79 6.31 30.76 2.60
C SER A 79 6.53 29.96 3.90
N SER A 80 6.97 30.59 5.00
CA SER A 80 7.28 29.95 6.30
C SER A 80 6.06 29.34 7.00
N THR A 81 4.84 29.76 6.68
CA THR A 81 3.61 29.23 7.29
C THR A 81 2.85 28.26 6.39
N ARG A 82 3.21 28.17 5.10
CA ARG A 82 2.49 27.36 4.11
C ARG A 82 2.77 25.87 4.32
N PRO A 83 1.77 25.01 4.09
CA PRO A 83 1.97 23.56 4.11
C PRO A 83 2.99 23.16 3.04
N ARG A 84 3.89 22.24 3.37
CA ARG A 84 4.84 21.66 2.42
C ARG A 84 4.38 20.31 1.88
N VAL A 85 3.31 19.76 2.44
CA VAL A 85 2.64 18.55 1.95
C VAL A 85 1.13 18.72 1.94
N MET A 86 0.45 18.04 1.02
CA MET A 86 -1.01 17.86 1.02
C MET A 86 -1.36 16.44 0.62
N THR A 87 -2.37 15.90 1.26
CA THR A 87 -2.88 14.55 0.94
C THR A 87 -4.30 14.66 0.45
N TYR A 88 -4.62 13.94 -0.62
CA TYR A 88 -5.96 13.88 -1.20
C TYR A 88 -6.43 12.43 -1.14
N VAL A 89 -7.63 12.19 -0.62
CA VAL A 89 -8.20 10.83 -0.55
C VAL A 89 -9.43 10.77 -1.43
N ARG A 90 -9.54 9.73 -2.25
CA ARG A 90 -10.63 9.58 -3.22
C ARG A 90 -11.96 9.55 -2.49
N ARG A 91 -12.94 10.27 -3.03
CA ARG A 91 -14.34 10.19 -2.58
C ARG A 91 -14.91 8.83 -2.98
N ASP A 92 -14.78 7.86 -2.10
CA ASP A 92 -15.34 6.51 -2.23
C ASP A 92 -15.96 6.09 -0.89
N ASN A 93 -17.19 5.59 -0.93
CA ASN A 93 -17.92 5.10 0.24
C ASN A 93 -17.24 3.92 0.97
N ASN A 94 -16.20 3.33 0.38
CA ASN A 94 -15.41 2.25 0.97
C ASN A 94 -14.10 2.72 1.62
N LEU A 95 -13.77 4.02 1.53
CA LEU A 95 -12.62 4.62 2.19
C LEU A 95 -13.08 5.40 3.42
N HIS A 96 -12.63 4.97 4.59
CA HIS A 96 -12.83 5.71 5.84
C HIS A 96 -11.57 6.46 6.18
N THR A 97 -11.68 7.76 6.44
CA THR A 97 -10.52 8.65 6.57
C THR A 97 -10.53 9.38 7.90
N GLU A 98 -9.39 9.41 8.60
CA GLU A 98 -9.18 10.26 9.76
C GLU A 98 -7.79 10.91 9.70
N GLN A 99 -7.74 12.24 9.69
CA GLN A 99 -6.47 12.97 9.76
C GLN A 99 -5.95 12.94 11.20
N ARG A 100 -4.67 12.60 11.37
CA ARG A 100 -3.98 12.61 12.66
C ARG A 100 -2.89 13.68 12.64
N ASN A 101 -2.80 14.46 13.71
CA ASN A 101 -1.74 15.45 13.89
C ASN A 101 -1.06 15.25 15.26
N PRO A 102 -0.38 14.11 15.49
CA PRO A 102 0.28 13.83 16.76
C PRO A 102 1.40 14.83 17.06
N ILE A 103 2.00 15.40 16.01
CA ILE A 103 3.09 16.37 16.08
C ILE A 103 2.74 17.51 15.13
N PRO A 104 2.60 18.76 15.63
CA PRO A 104 2.39 19.91 14.76
C PRO A 104 3.58 20.11 13.82
N SER A 105 3.37 19.90 12.53
CA SER A 105 4.38 20.14 11.51
C SER A 105 3.71 20.40 10.17
N ARG A 106 4.28 21.32 9.38
CA ARG A 106 3.84 21.62 8.02
C ARG A 106 4.50 20.71 6.96
N ASP A 107 5.50 19.96 7.38
CA ASP A 107 6.37 19.11 6.56
C ASP A 107 5.92 17.65 6.54
N LEU A 108 4.95 17.29 7.38
CA LEU A 108 4.36 15.96 7.43
C LEU A 108 2.85 16.01 7.65
N LEU A 109 2.15 15.02 7.10
CA LEU A 109 0.71 14.84 7.28
C LEU A 109 0.41 13.35 7.43
N LEU A 110 -0.22 12.96 8.55
CA LEU A 110 -0.67 11.60 8.78
C LEU A 110 -2.16 11.47 8.46
N GLN A 111 -2.46 10.54 7.57
CA GLN A 111 -3.81 10.22 7.17
C GLN A 111 -4.07 8.74 7.41
N GLU A 112 -4.95 8.41 8.36
CA GLU A 112 -5.50 7.07 8.47
C GLU A 112 -6.53 6.91 7.35
N VAL A 113 -6.34 5.89 6.51
CA VAL A 113 -7.28 5.46 5.48
C VAL A 113 -7.56 3.99 5.70
N ASN A 114 -8.80 3.69 6.08
CA ASN A 114 -9.24 2.38 6.50
C ASN A 114 -8.44 1.87 7.73
N ASP A 115 -7.59 0.87 7.53
CA ASP A 115 -6.73 0.26 8.56
C ASP A 115 -5.24 0.49 8.27
N MET A 116 -4.92 1.45 7.39
CA MET A 116 -3.57 1.83 7.03
C MET A 116 -3.32 3.30 7.36
N THR A 117 -2.13 3.61 7.86
CA THR A 117 -1.64 4.98 8.03
C THR A 117 -0.79 5.37 6.83
N VAL A 118 -1.12 6.48 6.17
CA VAL A 118 -0.26 7.11 5.15
C VAL A 118 0.34 8.37 5.73
N ILE A 119 1.68 8.43 5.75
CA ILE A 119 2.45 9.58 6.17
C ILE A 119 3.04 10.23 4.93
N ASN A 120 2.55 11.41 4.56
CA ASN A 120 3.13 12.22 3.51
C ASN A 120 4.19 13.14 4.12
N PHE A 121 5.41 13.11 3.61
CA PHE A 121 6.56 13.79 4.19
C PHE A 121 7.31 14.64 3.14
N TYR A 122 7.86 15.76 3.57
CA TYR A 122 8.77 16.57 2.76
C TYR A 122 9.91 17.11 3.62
N ARG A 123 11.14 16.71 3.31
CA ARG A 123 12.32 17.19 4.03
C ARG A 123 12.83 18.49 3.43
N ASN A 124 12.76 19.58 4.20
CA ASN A 124 13.38 20.87 3.85
C ASN A 124 13.92 21.59 5.10
N GLY A 125 14.67 20.84 5.90
CA GLY A 125 15.31 21.32 7.14
C GLY A 125 15.37 20.24 8.22
N PRO A 126 16.10 20.51 9.32
CA PRO A 126 16.21 19.60 10.45
C PRO A 126 14.87 19.35 11.17
N ASP A 127 14.02 20.38 11.30
CA ASP A 127 12.72 20.31 11.98
C ASP A 127 11.80 19.23 11.39
N ALA A 128 11.86 19.03 10.07
CA ALA A 128 11.09 17.99 9.38
C ALA A 128 11.50 16.59 9.85
N LEU A 129 12.81 16.32 9.96
CA LEU A 129 13.30 15.03 10.44
C LEU A 129 13.08 14.84 11.94
N GLU A 130 13.21 15.89 12.75
CA GLU A 130 12.87 15.83 14.17
C GLU A 130 11.41 15.41 14.36
N ALA A 131 10.50 16.04 13.61
CA ALA A 131 9.08 15.70 13.63
C ALA A 131 8.81 14.27 13.10
N LEU A 132 9.54 13.79 12.09
CA LEU A 132 9.40 12.41 11.59
C LEU A 132 9.93 11.38 12.61
N PHE A 133 11.10 11.62 13.20
CA PHE A 133 11.78 10.67 14.10
C PHE A 133 11.12 10.53 15.47
N THR A 134 10.31 11.51 15.87
CA THR A 134 9.55 11.50 17.12
C THR A 134 8.20 10.77 17.00
N LEU A 135 7.74 10.46 15.78
CA LEU A 135 6.51 9.71 15.57
C LEU A 135 6.63 8.27 16.07
N GLN A 136 5.60 7.84 16.79
CA GLN A 136 5.35 6.41 17.01
C GLN A 136 4.68 5.85 15.75
N ILE A 137 5.37 4.95 15.05
CA ILE A 137 4.87 4.38 13.79
C ILE A 137 3.78 3.34 14.08
N PRO A 138 2.53 3.54 13.60
CA PRO A 138 1.46 2.56 13.78
C PRO A 138 1.70 1.27 13.01
N GLN A 139 0.94 0.22 13.36
CA GLN A 139 0.84 -0.97 12.52
C GLN A 139 0.24 -0.60 11.15
N LYS A 140 0.73 -1.23 10.08
CA LYS A 140 0.36 -0.95 8.67
C LYS A 140 0.52 0.54 8.31
N THR A 141 1.76 0.92 8.07
CA THR A 141 2.13 2.30 7.73
C THR A 141 2.85 2.33 6.40
N LEU A 142 2.47 3.30 5.56
CA LEU A 142 3.18 3.72 4.36
C LEU A 142 3.68 5.16 4.60
N VAL A 143 4.98 5.37 4.49
CA VAL A 143 5.61 6.70 4.52
C VAL A 143 6.09 7.01 3.12
N VAL A 144 5.60 8.10 2.54
CA VAL A 144 5.92 8.54 1.18
C VAL A 144 6.32 10.00 1.19
N GLY A 145 7.24 10.40 0.31
CA GLY A 145 7.66 11.78 0.28
C GLY A 145 8.95 12.03 -0.45
N ASP A 146 9.29 13.31 -0.56
CA ASP A 146 10.61 13.77 -0.96
C ASP A 146 11.47 13.93 0.29
N PHE A 147 12.43 13.01 0.44
CA PHE A 147 13.33 12.96 1.57
C PHE A 147 14.56 13.82 1.37
N ASN A 148 14.82 14.38 0.17
CA ASN A 148 16.00 15.19 -0.13
C ASN A 148 17.31 14.62 0.45
N ALA A 149 17.47 13.29 0.43
CA ALA A 149 18.56 12.57 1.06
C ALA A 149 19.03 11.39 0.19
N ARG A 150 20.32 11.09 0.25
CA ARG A 150 20.92 9.97 -0.49
C ARG A 150 21.58 8.99 0.47
N HIS A 151 21.41 7.72 0.16
CA HIS A 151 22.03 6.62 0.88
C HIS A 151 22.20 5.43 -0.06
N HIS A 152 23.23 4.63 0.16
CA HIS A 152 23.57 3.51 -0.72
C HIS A 152 22.45 2.45 -0.82
N SER A 153 21.51 2.40 0.14
CA SER A 153 20.41 1.42 0.14
C SER A 153 19.30 1.75 -0.86
N TRP A 154 19.14 3.00 -1.29
CA TRP A 154 18.18 3.40 -2.34
C TRP A 154 18.83 4.03 -3.56
N GLN A 155 20.08 4.50 -3.45
CA GLN A 155 20.86 5.00 -4.58
C GLN A 155 22.26 4.35 -4.53
N PRO A 156 22.46 3.18 -5.17
CA PRO A 156 23.73 2.48 -5.17
C PRO A 156 24.89 3.36 -5.67
N GLY A 157 26.00 3.34 -4.94
CA GLY A 157 27.17 4.17 -5.25
C GLY A 157 27.08 5.63 -4.80
N ALA A 158 25.96 6.06 -4.20
CA ALA A 158 25.87 7.38 -3.59
C ALA A 158 26.57 7.42 -2.22
N ASP A 159 27.32 8.50 -1.98
CA ASP A 159 27.73 8.85 -0.63
C ASP A 159 26.51 9.19 0.23
N ASN A 160 26.64 8.96 1.54
CA ASN A 160 25.63 9.42 2.49
C ASN A 160 25.48 10.95 2.41
N TYR A 161 24.28 11.43 2.11
CA TYR A 161 23.98 12.85 1.96
C TYR A 161 22.72 13.20 2.74
N GLN A 162 22.74 14.36 3.42
CA GLN A 162 21.57 14.93 4.10
C GLN A 162 20.88 13.95 5.07
N GLN A 163 21.70 13.21 5.84
CA GLN A 163 21.23 12.29 6.88
C GLN A 163 20.49 11.05 6.33
N GLY A 164 20.85 10.58 5.13
CA GLY A 164 20.35 9.32 4.57
C GLY A 164 20.56 8.13 5.50
N ALA A 165 21.73 8.03 6.16
CA ALA A 165 22.01 7.00 7.15
C ALA A 165 21.03 7.04 8.34
N ASP A 166 20.76 8.22 8.90
CA ASP A 166 19.82 8.39 10.02
C ASP A 166 18.39 7.97 9.62
N ILE A 167 17.98 8.31 8.39
CA ILE A 167 16.68 7.89 7.81
C ILE A 167 16.63 6.37 7.65
N SER A 168 17.69 5.75 7.14
CA SER A 168 17.81 4.29 6.98
C SER A 168 17.72 3.57 8.33
N ASP A 169 18.42 4.08 9.34
CA ASP A 169 18.41 3.53 10.71
C ASP A 169 17.06 3.73 11.38
N TRP A 170 16.42 4.88 11.17
CA TRP A 170 15.06 5.14 11.65
C TRP A 170 14.04 4.19 11.01
N ALA A 171 14.10 3.98 9.69
CA ALA A 171 13.21 3.07 8.99
C ALA A 171 13.39 1.63 9.52
N SER A 172 14.64 1.19 9.66
CA SER A 172 14.98 -0.14 10.18
C SER A 172 14.45 -0.37 11.60
N ARG A 173 14.64 0.61 12.51
CA ARG A 173 14.11 0.54 13.89
C ARG A 173 12.58 0.46 13.96
N ASN A 174 11.89 1.00 12.96
CA ASN A 174 10.43 1.01 12.86
C ASN A 174 9.86 -0.11 11.96
N SER A 175 10.69 -1.08 11.53
CA SER A 175 10.29 -2.16 10.60
C SER A 175 9.69 -1.64 9.28
N LEU A 176 10.11 -0.45 8.87
CA LEU A 176 9.73 0.18 7.62
C LEU A 176 10.73 -0.27 6.54
N ARG A 177 10.24 -1.04 5.56
CA ARG A 177 11.08 -1.49 4.43
C ARG A 177 11.00 -0.46 3.33
N LEU A 178 12.14 -0.11 2.73
CA LEU A 178 12.13 0.61 1.46
C LEU A 178 11.41 -0.24 0.41
N ILE A 179 10.47 0.36 -0.32
CA ILE A 179 9.69 -0.33 -1.36
C ILE A 179 9.94 0.20 -2.78
N ASN A 180 10.81 1.21 -2.92
CA ASN A 180 11.36 1.64 -4.20
C ASN A 180 12.26 0.55 -4.80
N GLU A 181 12.39 0.57 -6.13
CA GLU A 181 13.50 -0.10 -6.82
C GLU A 181 14.82 0.68 -6.56
N PRO A 182 15.84 0.06 -5.94
CA PRO A 182 17.10 0.76 -5.67
C PRO A 182 17.81 1.22 -6.94
N GLY A 183 18.20 2.50 -6.97
CA GLY A 183 18.93 3.11 -8.08
C GLY A 183 18.05 3.60 -9.23
N GLU A 184 16.73 3.38 -9.17
CA GLU A 184 15.79 4.01 -10.09
C GLU A 184 15.71 5.52 -9.78
N PRO A 185 16.07 6.42 -10.72
CA PRO A 185 15.98 7.85 -10.49
C PRO A 185 14.54 8.28 -10.27
N THR A 186 14.31 9.16 -9.30
CA THR A 186 13.00 9.77 -9.03
C THR A 186 12.97 11.27 -9.32
N HIS A 187 14.10 11.81 -9.75
CA HIS A 187 14.29 13.20 -10.15
C HIS A 187 15.12 13.26 -11.45
N GLU A 188 14.84 14.22 -12.34
CA GLU A 188 15.49 14.38 -13.65
C GLU A 188 17.03 14.49 -13.57
N ALA A 189 17.54 15.01 -12.47
CA ALA A 189 18.99 15.06 -12.17
C ALA A 189 19.63 13.68 -11.87
N GLY A 190 18.90 12.57 -11.97
CA GLY A 190 19.42 11.22 -11.79
C GLY A 190 19.51 10.75 -10.33
N ASN A 191 18.85 11.44 -9.40
CA ASN A 191 18.85 11.07 -7.98
C ASN A 191 17.58 10.31 -7.59
N THR A 192 17.70 9.46 -6.56
CA THR A 192 16.59 8.75 -5.93
C THR A 192 16.34 9.39 -4.56
N ILE A 193 15.51 10.43 -4.53
CA ILE A 193 15.24 11.25 -3.32
C ILE A 193 13.77 11.22 -2.88
N ASP A 194 12.87 10.92 -3.81
CA ASP A 194 11.49 10.57 -3.51
C ASP A 194 11.40 9.10 -3.10
N LEU A 195 11.05 8.84 -1.84
CA LEU A 195 11.11 7.51 -1.25
C LEU A 195 9.75 7.08 -0.69
N ALA A 196 9.54 5.78 -0.70
CA ALA A 196 8.42 5.08 -0.11
C ALA A 196 8.94 3.98 0.83
N PHE A 197 8.49 4.01 2.07
CA PHE A 197 8.76 2.99 3.07
C PHE A 197 7.45 2.38 3.58
N CYS A 198 7.38 1.06 3.73
CA CYS A 198 6.16 0.40 4.17
C CYS A 198 6.41 -0.75 5.13
N THR A 199 5.53 -0.89 6.12
CA THR A 199 5.53 -2.05 7.04
C THR A 199 4.78 -3.26 6.47
N VAL A 200 4.01 -3.09 5.39
CA VAL A 200 3.22 -4.17 4.78
C VAL A 200 4.07 -4.95 3.77
N ALA A 201 4.11 -6.27 3.94
CA ALA A 201 4.78 -7.19 3.03
C ALA A 201 4.11 -7.20 1.64
N GLY A 202 4.91 -7.31 0.58
CA GLY A 202 4.42 -7.30 -0.80
C GLY A 202 4.00 -5.92 -1.33
N SER A 203 4.29 -4.85 -0.60
CA SER A 203 4.14 -3.48 -1.11
C SER A 203 5.32 -3.12 -2.02
N GLU A 204 5.04 -2.33 -3.04
CA GLU A 204 5.99 -1.89 -4.07
C GLU A 204 5.75 -0.41 -4.42
N ALA A 205 6.80 0.29 -4.86
CA ALA A 205 6.72 1.63 -5.42
C ALA A 205 7.51 1.67 -6.73
N THR A 206 6.83 2.04 -7.82
CA THR A 206 7.40 2.13 -9.17
C THR A 206 7.34 3.56 -9.68
N VAL A 207 8.35 3.97 -10.44
CA VAL A 207 8.27 5.21 -11.22
C VAL A 207 7.40 4.97 -12.45
N GLU A 208 6.37 5.79 -12.63
CA GLU A 208 5.41 5.64 -13.72
C GLU A 208 5.52 6.82 -14.71
N GLU A 209 6.26 6.62 -15.81
CA GLU A 209 6.47 7.66 -16.84
C GLU A 209 5.16 8.21 -17.40
N HIS A 210 4.15 7.34 -17.56
CA HIS A 210 2.84 7.73 -18.08
C HIS A 210 2.04 8.63 -17.12
N LEU A 211 2.50 8.78 -15.87
CA LEU A 211 1.92 9.67 -14.86
C LEU A 211 2.69 10.99 -14.71
N TYR A 212 3.56 11.33 -15.65
CA TYR A 212 4.35 12.56 -15.64
C TYR A 212 3.49 13.82 -15.44
N THR A 213 3.81 14.59 -14.41
CA THR A 213 3.02 15.77 -13.99
C THR A 213 3.50 17.08 -14.62
N GLY A 214 4.66 17.08 -15.30
CA GLY A 214 5.35 18.31 -15.72
C GLY A 214 6.38 18.83 -14.70
N SER A 215 6.51 18.17 -13.55
CA SER A 215 7.57 18.41 -12.56
C SER A 215 8.87 17.73 -12.97
N ASP A 216 10.01 18.22 -12.47
CA ASP A 216 11.33 17.54 -12.57
C ASP A 216 11.45 16.35 -11.60
N HIS A 217 10.48 16.17 -10.70
CA HIS A 217 10.28 14.95 -9.94
C HIS A 217 9.36 14.00 -10.71
N TYR A 218 9.77 12.75 -10.82
CA TYR A 218 8.95 11.70 -11.38
C TYR A 218 7.87 11.25 -10.40
N THR A 219 6.76 10.76 -10.94
CA THR A 219 5.64 10.27 -10.14
C THR A 219 5.88 8.82 -9.74
N LEU A 220 5.67 8.52 -8.46
CA LEU A 220 5.72 7.15 -7.94
C LEU A 220 4.30 6.63 -7.74
N ALA A 221 4.04 5.42 -8.24
CA ALA A 221 2.86 4.65 -7.90
C ALA A 221 3.22 3.65 -6.81
N CYS A 222 2.72 3.88 -5.60
CA CYS A 222 2.89 2.94 -4.49
C CYS A 222 1.66 2.03 -4.42
N VAL A 223 1.87 0.72 -4.35
CA VAL A 223 0.81 -0.27 -4.18
C VAL A 223 1.01 -0.97 -2.85
N VAL A 224 0.04 -0.82 -1.94
CA VAL A 224 -0.02 -1.60 -0.70
C VAL A 224 -1.07 -2.69 -0.88
N PRO A 225 -0.70 -3.99 -0.82
CA PRO A 225 -1.64 -5.06 -1.03
C PRO A 225 -2.74 -5.01 0.05
N GLY A 226 -3.98 -5.21 -0.39
CA GLY A 226 -5.09 -5.39 0.51
C GLY A 226 -4.88 -6.64 1.38
N PRO A 227 -5.67 -6.83 2.44
CA PRO A 227 -5.65 -8.09 3.18
C PRO A 227 -5.81 -9.23 2.18
N ALA A 228 -4.85 -10.16 2.19
CA ALA A 228 -4.86 -11.32 1.32
C ALA A 228 -6.28 -11.86 1.29
N ALA A 229 -6.87 -11.98 0.09
CA ALA A 229 -8.17 -12.59 -0.03
C ALA A 229 -8.09 -13.89 0.78
N PRO A 230 -8.99 -14.12 1.77
CA PRO A 230 -8.95 -15.37 2.52
C PRO A 230 -8.89 -16.46 1.46
N PRO A 231 -7.90 -17.38 1.53
CA PRO A 231 -7.66 -18.35 0.47
C PRO A 231 -9.02 -18.91 0.12
N LEU A 232 -9.39 -18.84 -1.17
CA LEU A 232 -10.66 -19.35 -1.68
C LEU A 232 -10.91 -20.63 -0.92
N ARG A 233 -11.92 -20.63 -0.02
CA ARG A 233 -12.10 -21.74 0.91
C ARG A 233 -11.99 -23.00 0.07
N PRO A 234 -11.01 -23.90 0.31
CA PRO A 234 -10.81 -25.04 -0.56
C PRO A 234 -12.19 -25.69 -0.67
N THR A 235 -12.66 -25.84 -1.91
CA THR A 235 -13.98 -26.42 -2.19
C THR A 235 -14.08 -27.67 -1.34
N LYS A 236 -14.92 -27.64 -0.30
CA LYS A 236 -14.98 -28.75 0.65
C LYS A 236 -15.66 -29.90 -0.07
N TYR A 237 -14.87 -30.82 -0.60
CA TYR A 237 -15.39 -32.06 -1.15
C TYR A 237 -15.75 -32.99 0.01
N LYS A 238 -16.91 -33.64 -0.09
CA LYS A 238 -17.36 -34.63 0.89
C LYS A 238 -17.70 -35.93 0.18
N THR A 239 -17.33 -37.04 0.80
CA THR A 239 -17.71 -38.41 0.40
C THR A 239 -18.82 -38.88 1.35
N THR A 240 -20.07 -38.60 0.95
CA THR A 240 -21.25 -38.83 1.79
C THR A 240 -21.87 -40.21 1.59
N SER A 241 -21.72 -40.79 0.40
CA SER A 241 -22.22 -42.14 0.08
C SER A 241 -21.12 -43.20 0.18
N GLU A 242 -21.51 -44.46 0.33
CA GLU A 242 -20.56 -45.58 0.33
C GLU A 242 -19.80 -45.71 -0.99
N GLN A 243 -20.45 -45.44 -2.13
CA GLN A 243 -19.79 -45.48 -3.45
C GLN A 243 -18.69 -44.43 -3.56
N GLU A 244 -18.92 -43.22 -3.06
CA GLU A 244 -17.93 -42.13 -3.03
C GLU A 244 -16.74 -42.48 -2.11
N ARG A 245 -17.00 -43.10 -0.96
CA ARG A 245 -15.95 -43.55 -0.03
C ARG A 245 -15.12 -44.70 -0.62
N LYS A 246 -15.77 -45.64 -1.31
CA LYS A 246 -15.09 -46.74 -2.00
C LYS A 246 -14.16 -46.21 -3.10
N ARG A 247 -14.69 -45.31 -3.94
CA ARG A 247 -13.90 -44.67 -5.02
C ARG A 247 -12.75 -43.82 -4.47
N PHE A 248 -12.93 -43.13 -3.35
CA PHE A 248 -11.86 -42.43 -2.66
C PHE A 248 -10.74 -43.38 -2.23
N GLY A 249 -11.09 -44.50 -1.58
CA GLY A 249 -10.14 -45.52 -1.15
C GLY A 249 -9.36 -46.14 -2.32
N GLU A 250 -10.04 -46.41 -3.43
CA GLU A 250 -9.40 -46.93 -4.66
C GLU A 250 -8.36 -45.95 -5.23
N LEU A 251 -8.68 -44.66 -5.28
CA LEU A 251 -7.75 -43.62 -5.76
C LEU A 251 -6.55 -43.46 -4.83
N VAL A 252 -6.77 -43.47 -3.52
CA VAL A 252 -5.68 -43.41 -2.53
C VAL A 252 -4.77 -44.63 -2.66
N ALA A 253 -5.33 -45.83 -2.76
CA ALA A 253 -4.56 -47.06 -2.93
C ALA A 253 -3.76 -47.08 -4.25
N GLN A 254 -4.32 -46.49 -5.32
CA GLN A 254 -3.64 -46.37 -6.61
C GLN A 254 -2.46 -45.38 -6.56
N TRP A 255 -2.57 -44.29 -5.79
CA TRP A 255 -1.62 -43.19 -5.83
C TRP A 255 -0.59 -43.22 -4.70
N ALA A 256 -0.90 -43.82 -3.54
CA ALA A 256 0.02 -43.93 -2.42
C ALA A 256 1.39 -44.55 -2.76
N PRO A 257 1.50 -45.60 -3.62
CA PRO A 257 2.80 -46.15 -4.02
C PRO A 257 3.69 -45.19 -4.83
N ARG A 258 3.15 -44.05 -5.30
CA ARG A 258 3.90 -43.02 -6.02
C ARG A 258 4.54 -41.98 -5.10
N LEU A 259 4.23 -42.02 -3.80
CA LEU A 259 4.89 -41.16 -2.82
C LEU A 259 6.32 -41.65 -2.55
N PRO A 260 7.27 -40.75 -2.29
CA PRO A 260 8.62 -41.12 -1.87
C PRO A 260 8.58 -42.02 -0.63
N ALA A 261 9.34 -43.12 -0.64
CA ALA A 261 9.33 -44.11 0.44
C ALA A 261 10.30 -43.79 1.60
N VAL A 262 11.20 -42.82 1.40
CA VAL A 262 12.26 -42.47 2.36
C VAL A 262 12.39 -40.95 2.42
N ALA A 263 12.52 -40.43 3.64
CA ALA A 263 12.90 -39.06 3.93
C ALA A 263 13.95 -39.11 5.04
N GLU A 264 15.13 -38.54 4.80
CA GLU A 264 16.29 -38.57 5.71
C GLU A 264 16.56 -37.20 6.33
N THR A 265 15.99 -36.14 5.75
CA THR A 265 16.13 -34.75 6.20
C THR A 265 14.78 -34.13 6.59
N ALA A 266 14.81 -33.04 7.37
CA ALA A 266 13.61 -32.31 7.75
C ALA A 266 12.84 -31.76 6.53
N ASP A 267 13.56 -31.25 5.53
CA ASP A 267 12.97 -30.71 4.30
C ASP A 267 12.28 -31.81 3.47
N GLU A 268 12.85 -33.01 3.43
CA GLU A 268 12.24 -34.17 2.76
C GLU A 268 10.99 -34.66 3.48
N VAL A 269 10.97 -34.59 4.81
CA VAL A 269 9.78 -34.92 5.62
C VAL A 269 8.65 -33.92 5.32
N ASP A 270 8.94 -32.63 5.28
CA ASP A 270 7.96 -31.60 4.95
C ASP A 270 7.46 -31.73 3.49
N GLY A 271 8.37 -32.04 2.56
CA GLY A 271 8.03 -32.33 1.17
C GLY A 271 7.10 -33.55 1.05
N LEU A 272 7.38 -34.62 1.78
CA LEU A 272 6.53 -35.83 1.81
C LEU A 272 5.16 -35.54 2.44
N ALA A 273 5.11 -34.75 3.52
CA ALA A 273 3.86 -34.34 4.16
C ALA A 273 2.97 -33.53 3.20
N GLN A 274 3.58 -32.62 2.44
CA GLN A 274 2.88 -31.82 1.44
C GLN A 274 2.39 -32.69 0.27
N ALA A 275 3.21 -33.61 -0.24
CA ALA A 275 2.83 -34.55 -1.29
C ALA A 275 1.67 -35.49 -0.86
N LEU A 276 1.70 -35.99 0.37
CA LEU A 276 0.63 -36.81 0.95
C LEU A 276 -0.70 -36.03 1.03
N LYS A 277 -0.63 -34.79 1.52
CA LYS A 277 -1.77 -33.88 1.62
C LYS A 277 -2.40 -33.60 0.26
N ASP A 278 -1.58 -33.32 -0.75
CA ASP A 278 -2.05 -33.01 -2.11
C ASP A 278 -2.70 -34.25 -2.78
N MET A 279 -2.10 -35.43 -2.60
CA MET A 279 -2.68 -36.70 -3.07
C MET A 279 -4.06 -36.96 -2.46
N LEU A 280 -4.21 -36.80 -1.14
CA LEU A 280 -5.49 -36.99 -0.45
C LEU A 280 -6.54 -35.96 -0.90
N GLN A 281 -6.15 -34.71 -1.11
CA GLN A 281 -7.07 -33.67 -1.60
C GLN A 281 -7.52 -33.94 -3.04
N ALA A 282 -6.60 -34.38 -3.90
CA ALA A 282 -6.91 -34.76 -5.27
C ALA A 282 -7.87 -35.97 -5.31
N ALA A 283 -7.61 -37.00 -4.52
CA ALA A 283 -8.48 -38.18 -4.42
C ALA A 283 -9.88 -37.80 -3.91
N LEU A 284 -9.95 -36.89 -2.93
CA LEU A 284 -11.22 -36.40 -2.38
C LEU A 284 -12.01 -35.57 -3.38
N SER A 285 -11.32 -34.76 -4.20
CA SER A 285 -11.96 -33.96 -5.26
C SER A 285 -12.51 -34.81 -6.42
N ALA A 286 -11.81 -35.90 -6.77
CA ALA A 286 -12.19 -36.78 -7.87
C ALA A 286 -13.31 -37.78 -7.50
N SER A 287 -13.50 -38.03 -6.20
CA SER A 287 -14.49 -38.97 -5.68
C SER A 287 -15.69 -38.30 -4.99
N GLY A 288 -15.51 -37.09 -4.44
CA GLY A 288 -16.51 -36.40 -3.63
C GLY A 288 -17.30 -35.32 -4.37
N ARG A 289 -18.40 -34.89 -3.78
CA ARG A 289 -19.22 -33.77 -4.29
C ARG A 289 -18.79 -32.46 -3.64
N LYS A 290 -18.89 -31.36 -4.38
CA LYS A 290 -18.71 -30.00 -3.84
C LYS A 290 -19.75 -29.74 -2.75
N GLY A 291 -19.31 -29.35 -1.56
CA GLY A 291 -20.20 -28.92 -0.49
C GLY A 291 -20.87 -27.58 -0.84
N GLY A 292 -22.02 -27.63 -1.49
CA GLY A 292 -22.87 -26.45 -1.73
C GLY A 292 -23.83 -26.22 -0.57
N LYS A 293 -24.01 -24.95 -0.18
CA LYS A 293 -25.26 -24.53 0.46
C LYS A 293 -26.36 -24.65 -0.59
N ALA A 294 -27.40 -25.42 -0.30
CA ALA A 294 -28.65 -25.30 -1.01
C ALA A 294 -29.25 -23.93 -0.69
N GLU A 295 -29.19 -22.98 -1.62
CA GLU A 295 -30.23 -21.96 -1.69
C GLU A 295 -31.47 -22.67 -2.25
N GLN A 296 -32.32 -23.12 -1.34
CA GLN A 296 -33.63 -23.65 -1.70
C GLN A 296 -34.44 -22.53 -2.35
N CYS A 297 -34.71 -22.72 -3.63
CA CYS A 297 -35.85 -22.14 -4.32
C CYS A 297 -37.11 -22.49 -3.52
N CYS A 298 -37.75 -21.49 -2.89
CA CYS A 298 -39.14 -21.61 -2.47
C CYS A 298 -39.98 -20.84 -3.49
N SER A 299 -40.49 -21.57 -4.46
CA SER A 299 -41.77 -21.29 -5.11
C SER A 299 -42.88 -21.45 -4.07
N HIS A 300 -43.65 -20.40 -3.81
CA HIS A 300 -45.13 -20.32 -3.69
C HIS A 300 -45.47 -18.90 -3.25
#